data_AF-A0A673CGU3-F1
#
_entry.id   AF-A0A673CGU3-F1
#
_cell.length_a   1.000
_cell.length_b   1.000
_cell.length_c   1.000
_cell.angle_alpha   90.00
_cell.angle_beta   90.00
_cell.angle_gamma   90.00
#
_symmetry.space_group_name_H-M   'P 1'
#
loop_
_entity.id
_entity.type
_entity.pdbx_description
1 polymer ?
#
loop_
_entity_poly.entity_id
_entity_poly.type
_entity_poly.pdbx_seq_one_letter_code
_entity_poly.pdbx_strand_id
1 'polypeptide(L)'
;MAQKGVQLDQETLSCSICLDLLKDPVTIPCGHSNCMSCIKKHWDGEDMKNIHSCPQCGQTFTPRPVLVKTTMLSVLVEQLKKTGLEPAAADHCCAGAEDVVCDVCTGRKLKAVKSCLVCLVSYCHKHLQPHHDVPQLKKHKLADPSERLQENVCSHHDEVMKMFCRTDHQCICYLCSVDEHRGHDTVSAAAERTERQTELEVSRQKIQQRIKDKQKDVKVCQQEVEAIRHQLFFFPELTIQIWSHSDFFLRILIVNSL
;
A
#
# COMPACT_ATOMS: atom_id res chain seq x y z
N MET A 1 25.27 23.21 4.97
CA MET A 1 25.71 22.26 6.02
C MET A 1 24.46 21.63 6.62
N ALA A 2 24.16 20.37 6.27
CA ALA A 2 23.00 19.67 6.81
C ALA A 2 23.38 19.03 8.16
N GLN A 3 22.68 19.41 9.23
CA GLN A 3 22.82 18.75 10.52
C GLN A 3 22.33 17.31 10.37
N LYS A 4 23.26 16.36 10.48
CA LYS A 4 22.98 14.93 10.57
C LYS A 4 22.33 14.71 11.93
N GLY A 5 20.99 14.65 11.97
CA GLY A 5 20.25 14.30 13.18
C GLY A 5 20.74 12.94 13.68
N VAL A 6 21.30 12.90 14.88
CA VAL A 6 21.73 11.66 15.53
C VAL A 6 20.47 10.84 15.78
N GLN A 7 20.30 9.71 15.08
CA GLN A 7 19.31 8.71 15.46
C GLN A 7 19.73 8.16 16.82
N LEU A 8 18.96 8.48 17.86
CA LEU A 8 19.15 7.88 19.19
C LEU A 8 18.68 6.43 19.11
N ASP A 9 19.61 5.51 19.28
CA ASP A 9 19.33 4.08 19.25
C ASP A 9 18.72 3.62 20.59
N GLN A 10 17.73 2.73 20.54
CA GLN A 10 17.01 2.22 21.71
C GLN A 10 17.95 1.51 22.70
N GLU A 11 19.04 0.92 22.19
CA GLU A 11 20.07 0.27 22.99
C GLU A 11 20.82 1.26 23.89
N THR A 12 21.00 2.51 23.45
CA THR A 12 21.75 3.54 24.20
C THR A 12 21.01 4.09 25.42
N LEU A 13 19.70 3.89 25.51
CA LEU A 13 18.85 4.37 26.61
C LEU A 13 18.22 3.22 27.41
N SER A 14 18.80 2.03 27.33
CA SER A 14 18.35 0.84 28.06
C SER A 14 19.00 0.75 29.45
N CYS A 15 18.29 0.16 30.41
CA CYS A 15 18.82 -0.08 31.75
C CYS A 15 19.57 -1.41 31.80
N SER A 16 20.80 -1.41 32.32
CA SER A 16 21.62 -2.62 32.45
C SER A 16 21.06 -3.71 33.38
N ILE A 17 20.11 -3.37 34.26
CA ILE A 17 19.51 -4.30 35.22
C ILE A 17 18.22 -4.93 34.66
N CYS A 18 17.25 -4.11 34.26
CA CYS A 18 15.95 -4.61 33.78
C CYS A 18 15.89 -4.81 32.27
N LEU A 19 16.93 -4.39 31.53
CA LEU A 19 17.06 -4.46 30.07
C LEU A 19 15.97 -3.67 29.29
N ASP A 20 15.05 -3.02 29.99
CA ASP A 20 14.05 -2.10 29.46
C ASP A 20 14.60 -0.67 29.28
N LEU A 21 13.89 0.14 28.48
CA LEU A 21 14.08 1.59 28.39
C LEU A 21 14.03 2.25 29.77
N LEU A 22 14.97 3.15 30.05
CA LEU A 22 15.14 3.78 31.36
C LEU A 22 13.84 4.43 31.88
N LYS A 23 13.39 3.99 33.06
CA LYS A 23 12.28 4.57 33.83
C LYS A 23 12.85 5.37 34.98
N ASP A 24 12.61 6.68 35.00
CA ASP A 24 13.25 7.61 35.93
C ASP A 24 14.79 7.43 35.92
N PRO A 25 15.47 7.74 34.79
CA PRO A 25 16.91 7.54 34.65
C PRO A 25 17.68 8.30 35.72
N VAL A 26 18.66 7.60 36.31
CA VAL A 26 19.66 8.18 37.21
C VAL A 26 21.04 7.86 36.71
N THR A 27 21.89 8.87 36.62
CA THR A 27 23.31 8.71 36.31
C THR A 27 24.11 8.68 37.61
N ILE A 28 24.81 7.58 37.86
CA ILE A 28 25.72 7.43 39.00
C ILE A 28 27.13 7.95 38.63
N PRO A 29 28.04 8.20 39.59
CA PRO A 29 29.29 8.92 39.34
C PRO A 29 30.22 8.33 38.28
N CYS A 30 30.11 7.03 37.98
CA CYS A 30 30.85 6.40 36.86
C CYS A 30 30.28 6.74 35.47
N GLY A 31 29.21 7.53 35.37
CA GLY A 31 28.59 7.96 34.11
C GLY A 31 27.54 7.00 33.55
N HIS A 32 27.35 5.81 34.14
CA HIS A 32 26.32 4.87 33.71
C HIS A 32 24.93 5.25 34.23
N SER A 33 23.92 5.02 33.42
CA SER A 33 22.53 5.36 33.74
C SER A 33 21.68 4.11 33.94
N ASN A 34 20.86 4.11 34.99
CA ASN A 34 19.95 3.01 35.32
C ASN A 34 18.59 3.56 35.73
N CYS A 35 17.56 2.70 35.79
CA CYS A 35 16.29 3.08 36.40
C CYS A 35 16.50 3.34 37.90
N MET A 36 15.93 4.41 38.43
CA MET A 36 15.98 4.76 39.85
C MET A 36 15.61 3.58 40.76
N SER A 37 14.55 2.85 40.41
CA SER A 37 14.09 1.69 41.18
C SER A 37 15.04 0.49 41.10
N CYS A 38 15.71 0.30 39.96
CA CYS A 38 16.61 -0.83 39.74
C CYS A 38 17.91 -0.65 40.52
N ILE A 39 18.51 0.54 40.47
CA ILE A 39 19.75 0.80 41.21
C ILE A 39 19.52 0.83 42.73
N LYS A 40 18.36 1.32 43.19
CA LYS A 40 17.98 1.25 44.60
C LYS A 40 17.91 -0.19 45.08
N LYS A 41 17.15 -1.05 44.39
CA LYS A 41 17.05 -2.48 44.72
C LYS A 41 18.41 -3.19 44.72
N HIS A 42 19.28 -2.86 43.76
CA HIS A 42 20.63 -3.42 43.70
C HIS A 42 21.46 -3.07 44.94
N TRP A 43 21.44 -1.80 45.36
CA TRP A 43 22.17 -1.34 46.55
C TRP A 43 21.52 -1.76 47.88
N ASP A 44 20.19 -1.82 47.95
CA ASP A 44 19.47 -2.23 49.16
C ASP A 44 19.75 -3.71 49.52
N GLY A 45 20.12 -4.53 48.52
CA GLY A 45 20.63 -5.89 48.75
C GLY A 45 22.10 -5.95 49.23
N GLU A 46 22.88 -4.88 49.00
CA GLU A 46 24.29 -4.75 49.37
C GLU A 46 24.51 -3.97 50.68
N ASP A 47 23.45 -3.42 51.30
CA ASP A 47 23.52 -2.56 52.49
C ASP A 47 24.23 -3.21 53.70
N MET A 48 24.37 -4.53 53.74
CA MET A 48 25.15 -5.25 54.77
C MET A 48 26.67 -5.09 54.64
N LYS A 49 27.19 -4.64 53.49
CA LYS A 49 28.63 -4.54 53.19
C LYS A 49 29.16 -3.10 53.14
N ASN A 50 28.30 -2.08 53.29
CA ASN A 50 28.63 -0.65 53.15
C ASN A 50 29.36 -0.28 51.84
N ILE A 51 29.32 -1.14 50.82
CA ILE A 51 29.96 -0.96 49.52
C ILE A 51 28.87 -1.06 48.48
N HIS A 52 28.70 -0.01 47.68
CA HIS A 52 27.68 0.07 46.63
C HIS A 52 28.35 0.00 45.26
N SER A 53 28.01 -1.01 44.46
CA SER A 53 28.65 -1.22 43.15
C SER A 53 27.80 -0.73 41.98
N CYS A 54 28.45 -0.37 40.87
CA CYS A 54 27.78 -0.15 39.60
C CYS A 54 27.48 -1.50 38.94
N PRO A 55 26.23 -1.79 38.54
CA PRO A 55 25.87 -3.06 37.90
C PRO A 55 26.52 -3.24 36.51
N GLN A 56 26.96 -2.16 35.87
CA GLN A 56 27.48 -2.17 34.50
C GLN A 56 29.01 -2.26 34.43
N CYS A 57 29.74 -1.60 35.34
CA CYS A 57 31.21 -1.59 35.32
C CYS A 57 31.86 -2.10 36.61
N GLY A 58 31.07 -2.44 37.64
CA GLY A 58 31.57 -2.94 38.92
C GLY A 58 32.27 -1.89 39.80
N GLN A 59 32.33 -0.62 39.38
CA GLN A 59 32.94 0.44 40.19
C GLN A 59 32.20 0.59 41.53
N THR A 60 32.94 0.63 42.63
CA THR A 60 32.42 0.70 43.99
C THR A 60 32.41 2.13 44.52
N PHE A 61 31.44 2.44 45.38
CA PHE A 61 31.26 3.75 45.98
C PHE A 61 31.01 3.63 47.49
N THR A 62 31.75 4.43 48.26
CA THR A 62 31.63 4.57 49.72
C THR A 62 31.87 6.04 50.09
N PRO A 63 30.89 6.80 50.62
CA PRO A 63 29.53 6.41 51.02
C PRO A 63 28.56 6.23 49.82
N ARG A 64 27.32 5.79 50.10
CA ARG A 64 26.24 5.60 49.10
C ARG A 64 26.01 6.87 48.28
N PRO A 65 26.10 6.81 46.93
CA PRO A 65 25.84 7.98 46.10
C PRO A 65 24.38 8.44 46.22
N VAL A 66 24.19 9.77 46.24
CA VAL A 66 22.85 10.38 46.19
C VAL A 66 22.30 10.23 44.78
N LEU A 67 21.12 9.62 44.66
CA LEU A 67 20.47 9.41 43.37
C LEU A 67 19.58 10.59 43.00
N VAL A 68 19.94 11.29 41.94
CA VAL A 68 19.17 12.40 41.38
C VAL A 68 18.72 12.01 39.97
N LYS A 69 17.45 12.28 39.65
CA LYS A 69 16.89 12.01 38.31
C LYS A 69 17.59 12.89 37.27
N THR A 70 17.98 12.30 36.16
CA THR A 70 18.60 13.01 35.05
C THR A 70 17.53 13.52 34.09
N THR A 71 17.09 14.76 34.26
CA THR A 71 16.01 15.38 33.47
C THR A 71 16.25 15.27 31.97
N MET A 72 17.48 15.46 31.50
CA MET A 72 17.82 15.32 30.08
C MET A 72 17.59 13.91 29.55
N LEU A 73 18.00 12.86 30.28
CA LEU A 73 17.76 11.48 29.88
C LEU A 73 16.27 11.16 29.90
N SER A 74 15.51 11.69 30.86
CA SER A 74 14.05 11.58 30.85
C SER A 74 13.44 12.20 29.60
N VAL A 75 13.88 13.40 29.21
CA VAL A 75 13.41 14.06 27.98
C VAL A 75 13.75 13.23 26.74
N LEU A 76 14.97 12.68 26.66
CA LEU A 76 15.39 11.85 25.53
C LEU A 76 14.61 10.52 25.45
N VAL A 77 14.37 9.87 26.60
CA VAL A 77 13.53 8.67 26.70
C VAL A 77 12.09 8.97 26.28
N GLU A 78 11.53 10.09 26.73
CA GLU A 78 10.17 10.49 26.34
C GLU A 78 10.09 10.91 24.87
N GLN A 79 11.13 11.53 24.32
CA GLN A 79 11.23 11.78 22.87
C GLN A 79 11.29 10.48 22.09
N LEU A 80 12.10 9.50 22.53
CA LEU A 80 12.18 8.17 21.92
C LEU A 80 10.81 7.46 21.96
N LYS A 81 10.12 7.51 23.10
CA LYS A 81 8.74 6.99 23.25
C LYS A 81 7.77 7.72 22.34
N LYS A 82 7.82 9.04 22.23
CA LYS A 82 6.94 9.83 21.34
C LYS A 82 7.22 9.55 19.86
N THR A 83 8.47 9.37 19.46
CA THR A 83 8.80 8.87 18.12
C THR A 83 8.33 7.42 17.89
N GLY A 84 8.09 6.65 18.96
CA GLY A 84 7.49 5.31 18.91
C GLY A 84 5.97 5.26 19.07
N LEU A 85 5.32 6.31 19.61
CA LEU A 85 3.92 6.30 20.08
C LEU A 85 3.13 7.59 19.83
N GLU A 86 3.47 8.44 18.85
CA GLU A 86 2.56 9.50 18.38
C GLU A 86 1.75 9.06 17.15
N PRO A 87 0.42 8.91 17.28
CA PRO A 87 -0.53 8.89 16.18
C PRO A 87 -1.16 10.28 16.02
N ALA A 88 -0.54 11.18 15.24
CA ALA A 88 -1.24 12.19 14.42
C ALA A 88 -0.24 13.15 13.74
N ALA A 89 0.00 12.90 12.44
CA ALA A 89 -0.22 13.87 11.36
C ALA A 89 0.55 13.37 10.12
N ALA A 90 -0.18 13.20 9.00
CA ALA A 90 0.31 12.87 7.66
C ALA A 90 0.74 11.39 7.40
N ASP A 91 -0.23 10.53 7.13
CA ASP A 91 -0.56 10.12 5.74
C ASP A 91 0.53 9.54 4.81
N HIS A 92 1.77 9.23 5.22
CA HIS A 92 2.82 8.91 4.22
C HIS A 92 3.68 7.65 4.38
N CYS A 93 3.42 6.71 5.31
CA CYS A 93 4.35 5.56 5.44
C CYS A 93 3.76 4.18 5.76
N CYS A 94 2.51 4.04 6.20
CA CYS A 94 1.95 2.72 6.50
C CYS A 94 1.22 2.17 5.28
N ALA A 95 1.44 0.90 4.94
CA ALA A 95 0.62 0.24 3.93
C ALA A 95 -0.84 0.22 4.41
N GLY A 96 -1.75 0.78 3.60
CA GLY A 96 -3.19 0.59 3.78
C GLY A 96 -3.59 -0.87 3.48
N ALA A 97 -4.87 -1.20 3.68
CA ALA A 97 -5.38 -2.54 3.48
C ALA A 97 -5.23 -3.07 2.03
N GLU A 98 -5.04 -2.18 1.06
CA GLU A 98 -4.89 -2.49 -0.38
C GLU A 98 -3.44 -2.30 -0.88
N ASP A 99 -2.52 -1.88 0.00
CA ASP A 99 -1.15 -1.60 -0.38
C ASP A 99 -0.26 -2.84 -0.24
N VAL A 100 0.51 -3.13 -1.29
CA VAL A 100 1.59 -4.13 -1.22
C VAL A 100 2.60 -3.69 -0.16
N VAL A 101 2.88 -4.57 0.80
CA VAL A 101 3.81 -4.30 1.90
C VAL A 101 5.26 -4.60 1.51
N CYS A 102 6.20 -3.96 2.20
CA CYS A 102 7.61 -4.32 2.10
C CYS A 102 7.92 -5.60 2.87
N ASP A 103 8.48 -6.61 2.20
CA ASP A 103 8.74 -7.91 2.83
C ASP A 103 9.89 -7.84 3.85
N VAL A 104 10.85 -6.93 3.64
CA VAL A 104 12.08 -6.81 4.45
C VAL A 104 11.87 -6.09 5.78
N CYS A 105 10.85 -5.25 5.91
CA CYS A 105 10.58 -4.52 7.15
C CYS A 105 10.39 -5.48 8.32
N THR A 106 11.15 -5.30 9.40
CA THR A 106 10.91 -5.95 10.69
C THR A 106 9.97 -5.07 11.52
N GLY A 107 8.91 -5.66 12.09
CA GLY A 107 7.87 -4.92 12.81
C GLY A 107 6.82 -4.28 11.88
N ARG A 108 6.57 -2.96 12.03
CA ARG A 108 5.57 -2.24 11.22
C ARG A 108 5.97 -2.28 9.74
N LYS A 109 5.12 -2.90 8.92
CA LYS A 109 5.33 -3.00 7.47
C LYS A 109 5.02 -1.67 6.78
N LEU A 110 5.99 -1.19 6.01
CA LEU A 110 5.84 0.01 5.18
C LEU A 110 5.28 -0.36 3.80
N LYS A 111 4.61 0.57 3.13
CA LYS A 111 4.19 0.42 1.73
C LYS A 111 5.39 0.17 0.83
N ALA A 112 5.31 -0.86 -0.01
CA ALA A 112 6.26 -1.10 -1.06
C ALA A 112 6.13 -0.04 -2.15
N VAL A 113 7.27 0.41 -2.68
CA VAL A 113 7.35 1.37 -3.78
C VAL A 113 7.77 0.71 -5.08
N LYS A 114 8.55 -0.36 -5.00
CA LYS A 114 8.94 -1.21 -6.14
C LYS A 114 9.14 -2.64 -5.67
N SER A 115 9.00 -3.56 -6.61
CA SER A 115 9.35 -4.95 -6.43
C SER A 115 10.43 -5.37 -7.40
N CYS A 116 11.36 -6.18 -6.93
CA CYS A 116 12.45 -6.70 -7.73
C CYS A 116 12.04 -8.02 -8.37
N LEU A 117 12.06 -8.08 -9.70
CA LEU A 117 11.70 -9.29 -10.45
C LEU A 117 12.79 -10.37 -10.41
N VAL A 118 13.94 -10.06 -9.82
CA VAL A 118 15.05 -11.00 -9.62
C VAL A 118 15.02 -11.55 -8.19
N CYS A 119 14.89 -10.68 -7.19
CA CYS A 119 14.79 -11.11 -5.79
C CYS A 119 13.40 -11.65 -5.43
N LEU A 120 12.37 -11.35 -6.23
CA LEU A 120 10.97 -11.68 -5.99
C LEU A 120 10.46 -11.11 -4.66
N VAL A 121 10.91 -9.89 -4.35
CA VAL A 121 10.67 -9.19 -3.09
C VAL A 121 10.21 -7.77 -3.36
N SER A 122 9.26 -7.31 -2.55
CA SER A 122 8.71 -5.96 -2.52
C SER A 122 9.43 -5.10 -1.47
N TYR A 123 9.86 -3.91 -1.89
CA TYR A 123 10.69 -3.01 -1.09
C TYR A 123 10.01 -1.67 -0.87
N CYS A 124 10.03 -1.17 0.37
CA CYS A 124 9.82 0.23 0.67
C CYS A 124 11.06 1.04 0.27
N HIS A 125 10.98 2.37 0.28
CA HIS A 125 12.07 3.24 -0.18
C HIS A 125 13.42 2.91 0.49
N LYS A 126 13.43 2.74 1.82
CA LYS A 126 14.64 2.40 2.59
C LYS A 126 15.26 1.06 2.16
N HIS A 127 14.45 0.02 2.00
CA HIS A 127 14.95 -1.31 1.64
C HIS A 127 15.22 -1.45 0.14
N LEU A 128 14.70 -0.55 -0.69
CA LEU A 128 15.01 -0.50 -2.11
C LEU A 128 16.38 0.13 -2.38
N GLN A 129 16.82 1.04 -1.51
CA GLN A 129 18.04 1.82 -1.69
C GLN A 129 19.30 1.01 -2.08
N PRO A 130 19.56 -0.20 -1.55
CA PRO A 130 20.66 -1.05 -2.03
C PRO A 130 20.60 -1.39 -3.52
N HIS A 131 19.41 -1.48 -4.12
CA HIS A 131 19.25 -1.70 -5.57
C HIS A 131 19.72 -0.51 -6.41
N HIS A 132 19.82 0.68 -5.81
CA HIS A 132 20.35 1.88 -6.46
C HIS A 132 21.81 2.16 -6.11
N ASP A 133 22.29 1.69 -4.96
CA ASP A 133 23.64 2.04 -4.48
C ASP A 133 24.65 0.93 -4.80
N VAL A 134 24.25 -0.34 -4.72
CA VAL A 134 25.14 -1.50 -4.91
C VAL A 134 25.25 -1.85 -6.40
N PRO A 135 26.46 -1.82 -7.02
CA PRO A 135 26.63 -2.07 -8.45
C PRO A 135 26.02 -3.39 -8.95
N GLN A 136 26.11 -4.46 -8.15
CA GLN A 136 25.58 -5.78 -8.51
C GLN A 136 24.04 -5.82 -8.48
N LEU A 137 23.40 -4.95 -7.70
CA LEU A 137 21.94 -4.89 -7.59
C LEU A 137 21.32 -3.88 -8.56
N LYS A 138 22.10 -2.91 -9.08
CA LYS A 138 21.64 -1.96 -10.12
C LYS A 138 21.10 -2.62 -11.39
N LYS A 139 21.59 -3.82 -11.71
CA LYS A 139 21.14 -4.60 -12.87
C LYS A 139 19.81 -5.34 -12.62
N HIS A 140 19.31 -5.35 -11.39
CA HIS A 140 18.04 -5.99 -11.08
C HIS A 140 16.90 -5.17 -11.68
N LYS A 141 15.97 -5.87 -12.34
CA LYS A 141 14.79 -5.22 -12.93
C LYS A 141 13.74 -4.95 -11.85
N LEU A 142 13.41 -3.67 -11.67
CA LEU A 142 12.38 -3.21 -10.75
C LEU A 142 11.07 -2.97 -11.51
N ALA A 143 9.96 -3.38 -10.90
CA ALA A 143 8.60 -3.19 -11.39
C ALA A 143 7.73 -2.54 -10.31
N ASP A 144 6.53 -2.11 -10.68
CA ASP A 144 5.56 -1.65 -9.70
C ASP A 144 5.17 -2.79 -8.74
N PRO A 145 4.91 -2.49 -7.46
CA PRO A 145 4.57 -3.51 -6.48
C PRO A 145 3.33 -4.29 -6.89
N SER A 146 3.37 -5.60 -6.68
CA SER A 146 2.24 -6.49 -6.88
C SER A 146 2.26 -7.56 -5.80
N GLU A 147 1.10 -7.88 -5.21
CA GLU A 147 0.96 -9.02 -4.30
C GLU A 147 1.22 -10.35 -5.02
N ARG A 148 1.09 -10.36 -6.34
CA ARG A 148 1.14 -11.53 -7.21
C ARG A 148 2.50 -11.70 -7.88
N LEU A 149 3.58 -11.21 -7.25
CA LEU A 149 4.94 -11.38 -7.78
C LEU A 149 5.30 -12.86 -7.96
N GLN A 150 4.92 -13.69 -6.98
CA GLN A 150 5.16 -15.14 -7.01
C GLN A 150 4.40 -15.84 -8.15
N GLU A 151 3.27 -15.31 -8.61
CA GLU A 151 2.53 -15.87 -9.76
C GLU A 151 3.32 -15.77 -11.08
N ASN A 152 4.39 -14.97 -11.13
CA ASN A 152 5.27 -14.86 -12.30
C ASN A 152 6.38 -15.93 -12.32
N VAL A 153 6.42 -16.83 -11.35
CA VAL A 153 7.43 -17.87 -11.20
C VAL A 153 6.78 -19.22 -11.48
N CYS A 154 7.44 -20.03 -12.30
CA CYS A 154 6.98 -21.38 -12.59
C CYS A 154 7.06 -22.26 -11.35
N SER A 155 5.94 -22.82 -10.93
CA SER A 155 5.84 -23.71 -9.76
C SER A 155 6.62 -25.01 -9.90
N HIS A 156 6.92 -25.44 -11.13
CA HIS A 156 7.66 -26.69 -11.38
C HIS A 156 9.18 -26.49 -11.45
N HIS A 157 9.61 -25.29 -11.84
CA HIS A 157 11.00 -25.03 -12.20
C HIS A 157 11.65 -23.91 -11.39
N ASP A 158 10.87 -23.20 -10.55
CA ASP A 158 11.27 -22.01 -9.78
C ASP A 158 11.90 -20.90 -10.65
N GLU A 159 11.58 -20.90 -11.94
CA GLU A 159 12.09 -19.96 -12.94
C GLU A 159 11.04 -18.95 -13.36
N VAL A 160 11.47 -17.71 -13.60
CA VAL A 160 10.57 -16.64 -14.04
C VAL A 160 9.94 -17.01 -15.38
N MET A 161 8.61 -16.94 -15.43
CA MET A 161 7.84 -17.16 -16.65
C MET A 161 8.11 -16.02 -17.65
N LYS A 162 8.82 -16.34 -18.73
CA LYS A 162 9.23 -15.39 -19.78
C LYS A 162 8.62 -15.70 -21.14
N MET A 163 7.94 -16.83 -21.24
CA MET A 163 7.30 -17.31 -22.46
C MET A 163 5.78 -17.34 -22.27
N PHE A 164 5.04 -17.34 -23.37
CA PHE A 164 3.60 -17.49 -23.39
C PHE A 164 3.25 -18.58 -24.39
N CYS A 165 2.52 -19.60 -23.93
CA CYS A 165 1.96 -20.63 -24.77
C CYS A 165 0.60 -20.16 -25.29
N ARG A 166 0.46 -19.99 -26.59
CA ARG A 166 -0.80 -19.61 -27.24
C ARG A 166 -1.79 -20.76 -27.30
N THR A 167 -1.30 -21.99 -27.39
CA THR A 167 -2.14 -23.20 -27.40
C THR A 167 -2.89 -23.38 -26.08
N ASP A 168 -2.20 -23.17 -24.95
CA ASP A 168 -2.79 -23.35 -23.60
C ASP A 168 -3.18 -22.02 -22.94
N HIS A 169 -2.94 -20.89 -23.62
CA HIS A 169 -3.22 -19.54 -23.15
C HIS A 169 -2.62 -19.19 -21.76
N GLN A 170 -1.40 -19.63 -21.49
CA GLN A 170 -0.74 -19.40 -20.20
C GLN A 170 0.71 -18.95 -20.32
N CYS A 171 1.16 -18.19 -19.32
CA CYS A 171 2.57 -17.83 -19.16
C CYS A 171 3.36 -19.05 -18.65
N ILE A 172 4.52 -19.32 -19.24
CA ILE A 172 5.37 -20.46 -18.89
C ILE A 172 6.85 -20.03 -18.80
N CYS A 173 7.68 -20.83 -18.13
CA CYS A 173 9.13 -20.64 -18.15
C CYS A 173 9.76 -21.28 -19.41
N TYR A 174 11.07 -21.05 -19.63
CA TYR A 174 11.78 -21.63 -20.76
C TYR A 174 11.84 -23.17 -20.70
N LEU A 175 11.99 -23.76 -19.52
CA LEU A 175 12.04 -25.22 -19.36
C LEU A 175 10.71 -25.88 -19.75
N CYS A 176 9.58 -25.31 -19.30
CA CYS A 176 8.25 -25.74 -19.73
C CYS A 176 8.09 -25.75 -21.26
N SER A 177 8.67 -24.76 -21.97
CA SER A 177 8.54 -24.67 -23.43
C SER A 177 9.22 -25.80 -24.21
N VAL A 178 10.22 -26.43 -23.62
CA VAL A 178 10.98 -27.54 -24.24
C VAL A 178 10.57 -28.92 -23.71
N ASP A 179 9.74 -28.96 -22.67
CA ASP A 179 9.26 -30.19 -22.02
C ASP A 179 7.74 -30.36 -22.21
N GLU A 180 6.93 -30.03 -21.20
CA GLU A 180 5.47 -30.21 -21.22
C GLU A 180 4.77 -29.50 -22.38
N HIS A 181 5.27 -28.33 -22.80
CA HIS A 181 4.70 -27.53 -23.90
C HIS A 181 5.47 -27.72 -25.21
N ARG A 182 6.23 -28.81 -25.35
CA ARG A 182 7.03 -29.07 -26.54
C ARG A 182 6.13 -29.21 -27.77
N GLY A 183 6.35 -28.31 -28.73
CA GLY A 183 5.61 -28.28 -30.00
C GLY A 183 4.34 -27.43 -29.97
N HIS A 184 4.02 -26.80 -28.85
CA HIS A 184 2.95 -25.80 -28.80
C HIS A 184 3.42 -24.46 -29.39
N ASP A 185 2.46 -23.67 -29.88
CA ASP A 185 2.75 -22.31 -30.35
C ASP A 185 3.16 -21.45 -29.17
N THR A 186 4.46 -21.19 -29.06
CA THR A 186 5.05 -20.49 -27.92
C THR A 186 5.82 -19.27 -28.41
N VAL A 187 5.51 -18.14 -27.81
CA VAL A 187 6.15 -16.85 -28.09
C VAL A 187 6.73 -16.25 -26.81
N SER A 188 7.57 -15.23 -26.92
CA SER A 188 7.99 -14.50 -25.73
C SER A 188 6.79 -13.79 -25.08
N ALA A 189 6.74 -13.77 -23.74
CA ALA A 189 5.68 -13.08 -23.02
C ALA A 189 5.67 -11.56 -23.30
N ALA A 190 6.81 -10.98 -23.66
CA ALA A 190 6.90 -9.59 -24.06
C ALA A 190 6.20 -9.34 -25.40
N ALA A 191 6.46 -10.18 -26.41
CA ALA A 191 5.83 -10.06 -27.72
C ALA A 191 4.31 -10.24 -27.64
N GLU A 192 3.84 -11.28 -26.95
CA GLU A 192 2.41 -11.53 -26.77
C GLU A 192 1.70 -10.35 -26.08
N ARG A 193 2.33 -9.78 -25.04
CA ARG A 193 1.77 -8.59 -24.36
C ARG A 193 1.63 -7.41 -25.30
N THR A 194 2.63 -7.16 -26.15
CA THR A 194 2.58 -6.08 -27.13
C THR A 194 1.44 -6.30 -28.13
N GLU A 195 1.30 -7.51 -28.66
CA GLU A 195 0.22 -7.85 -29.60
C GLU A 195 -1.16 -7.65 -28.97
N ARG A 196 -1.42 -8.27 -27.82
CA ARG A 196 -2.70 -8.11 -27.09
C ARG A 196 -3.00 -6.67 -26.72
N GLN A 197 -1.98 -5.89 -26.35
CA GLN A 197 -2.14 -4.48 -26.04
C GLN A 197 -2.63 -3.69 -27.27
N THR A 198 -2.08 -3.97 -28.45
CA THR A 198 -2.53 -3.32 -29.70
C THR A 198 -3.97 -3.70 -30.06
N GLU A 199 -4.36 -4.96 -29.88
CA GLU A 199 -5.73 -5.42 -30.10
C GLU A 199 -6.73 -4.72 -29.16
N LEU A 200 -6.37 -4.58 -27.89
CA LEU A 200 -7.17 -3.86 -26.89
C LEU A 200 -7.31 -2.39 -27.25
N GLU A 201 -6.27 -1.73 -27.74
CA GLU A 201 -6.33 -0.34 -28.18
C GLU A 201 -7.28 -0.15 -29.38
N VAL A 202 -7.22 -1.05 -30.36
CA VAL A 202 -8.15 -1.05 -31.50
C VAL A 202 -9.59 -1.26 -31.02
N SER A 203 -9.82 -2.21 -30.11
CA SER A 203 -11.14 -2.47 -29.52
C SER A 203 -11.67 -1.23 -28.77
N ARG A 204 -10.81 -0.60 -27.96
CA ARG A 204 -11.13 0.63 -27.23
C ARG A 204 -11.54 1.76 -28.17
N GLN A 205 -10.80 1.97 -29.26
CA GLN A 205 -11.14 2.99 -30.26
C GLN A 205 -12.50 2.71 -30.91
N LYS A 206 -12.79 1.45 -31.27
CA LYS A 206 -14.09 1.05 -31.83
C LYS A 206 -15.23 1.33 -30.85
N ILE A 207 -15.05 1.00 -29.57
CA ILE A 207 -16.04 1.27 -28.52
C ILE A 207 -16.27 2.78 -28.36
N GLN A 208 -15.19 3.58 -28.29
CA GLN A 208 -15.29 5.03 -28.20
C GLN A 208 -16.01 5.64 -29.39
N GLN A 209 -15.78 5.14 -30.60
CA GLN A 209 -16.49 5.58 -31.79
C GLN A 209 -17.99 5.27 -31.70
N ARG A 210 -18.34 4.03 -31.34
CA ARG A 210 -19.75 3.63 -31.13
C ARG A 210 -20.45 4.48 -30.07
N ILE A 211 -19.76 4.84 -29.00
CA ILE A 211 -20.31 5.74 -27.96
C ILE A 211 -20.59 7.12 -28.55
N LYS A 212 -19.65 7.70 -29.32
CA LYS A 212 -19.85 9.00 -29.96
C LYS A 212 -21.01 8.99 -30.94
N ASP A 213 -21.14 7.92 -31.74
CA ASP A 213 -22.23 7.80 -32.70
C ASP A 213 -23.58 7.68 -31.98
N LYS A 214 -23.65 6.86 -30.91
CA LYS A 214 -24.86 6.77 -30.08
C LYS A 214 -25.21 8.09 -29.38
N GLN A 215 -24.21 8.88 -28.96
CA GLN A 215 -24.45 10.21 -28.41
C GLN A 215 -25.03 11.17 -29.45
N LYS A 216 -24.66 11.04 -30.74
CA LYS A 216 -25.28 11.81 -31.82
C LYS A 216 -26.73 11.35 -32.05
N ASP A 217 -26.97 10.04 -32.12
CA ASP A 217 -28.32 9.49 -32.29
C ASP A 217 -29.26 10.03 -31.19
N VAL A 218 -28.82 10.03 -29.93
CA VAL A 218 -29.60 10.55 -28.80
C VAL A 218 -29.93 12.04 -28.95
N LYS A 219 -28.97 12.86 -29.43
CA LYS A 219 -29.22 14.29 -29.68
C LYS A 219 -30.27 14.52 -30.78
N VAL A 220 -30.24 13.71 -31.84
CA VAL A 220 -31.25 13.77 -32.91
C VAL A 220 -32.62 13.41 -32.35
N CYS A 221 -32.74 12.32 -31.60
CA CYS A 221 -34.01 11.95 -30.97
C CYS A 221 -34.53 13.03 -30.01
N GLN A 222 -33.64 13.71 -29.26
CA GLN A 222 -34.05 14.84 -28.42
C GLN A 222 -34.65 16.00 -29.24
N GLN A 223 -34.03 16.35 -30.37
CA GLN A 223 -34.54 17.40 -31.26
C GLN A 223 -35.90 17.01 -31.87
N GLU A 224 -36.07 15.75 -32.27
CA GLU A 224 -37.36 15.26 -32.79
C GLU A 224 -38.46 15.30 -31.73
N VAL A 225 -38.16 14.88 -30.49
CA VAL A 225 -39.10 14.96 -29.37
C VAL A 225 -39.50 16.41 -29.08
N GLU A 226 -38.54 17.34 -29.10
CA GLU A 226 -38.81 18.76 -28.92
C GLU A 226 -39.68 19.33 -30.05
N ALA A 227 -39.41 18.94 -31.31
CA ALA A 227 -40.20 19.35 -32.46
C ALA A 227 -41.66 18.85 -32.35
N ILE A 228 -41.85 17.58 -31.99
CA ILE A 228 -43.18 17.00 -31.75
C ILE A 228 -43.89 17.75 -30.60
N ARG A 229 -43.18 18.03 -29.49
CA ARG A 229 -43.74 18.78 -28.37
C ARG A 229 -44.17 20.19 -28.78
N HIS A 230 -43.39 20.88 -29.61
CA HIS A 230 -43.74 22.20 -30.14
C HIS A 230 -44.96 22.15 -31.07
N GLN A 231 -45.06 21.15 -31.95
CA GLN A 231 -46.24 20.95 -32.79
C GLN A 231 -47.52 20.72 -31.97
N LEU A 232 -47.42 19.91 -30.90
CA LEU A 232 -48.53 19.68 -29.97
C LEU A 232 -48.94 20.94 -29.18
N PHE A 233 -48.01 21.88 -28.97
CA PHE A 233 -48.28 23.15 -28.26
C PHE A 233 -48.97 24.20 -29.16
N PHE A 234 -48.70 24.18 -30.48
CA PHE A 234 -49.29 25.10 -31.46
C PHE A 234 -50.62 24.62 -32.06
N PHE A 235 -51.00 23.35 -31.88
CA PHE A 235 -52.29 22.79 -32.31
C PHE A 235 -53.12 22.22 -31.13
N PRO A 236 -53.64 23.07 -30.22
CA PRO A 236 -54.57 22.60 -29.19
C PRO A 236 -55.95 22.19 -29.76
N GLU A 237 -56.30 22.59 -30.99
CA GLU A 237 -57.62 22.34 -31.58
C GLU A 237 -57.77 20.93 -32.20
N LEU A 238 -56.70 20.30 -32.70
CA LEU A 238 -56.78 18.94 -33.25
C LEU A 238 -56.82 17.84 -32.17
N THR A 239 -56.22 18.08 -30.99
CA THR A 239 -56.28 17.13 -29.87
C THR A 239 -57.66 17.09 -29.22
N ILE A 240 -58.40 18.21 -29.22
CA ILE A 240 -59.81 18.26 -28.80
C ILE A 240 -60.73 17.59 -29.83
N GLN A 241 -60.45 17.71 -31.14
CA GLN A 241 -61.29 17.10 -32.18
C GLN A 241 -61.20 15.57 -32.25
N ILE A 242 -60.04 14.98 -31.90
CA ILE A 242 -59.86 13.52 -31.91
C ILE A 242 -60.49 12.88 -30.65
N TRP A 243 -60.36 13.51 -29.49
CA TRP A 243 -61.02 13.04 -28.26
C TRP A 243 -62.54 13.27 -28.26
N SER A 244 -63.03 14.35 -28.90
CA SER A 244 -64.47 14.59 -29.04
C SER A 244 -65.15 13.67 -30.06
N HIS A 245 -64.45 13.17 -31.09
CA HIS A 245 -65.01 12.16 -32.00
C HIS A 245 -65.06 10.75 -31.40
N SER A 246 -64.10 10.35 -30.56
CA SER A 246 -64.15 9.06 -29.86
C SER A 246 -65.25 9.01 -28.80
N ASP A 247 -65.52 10.12 -28.09
CA ASP A 247 -66.67 10.22 -27.17
C ASP A 247 -68.02 10.31 -27.90
N PHE A 248 -68.04 10.85 -29.12
CA PHE A 248 -69.26 10.90 -29.94
C PHE A 248 -69.69 9.50 -30.43
N PHE A 249 -68.73 8.66 -30.85
CA PHE A 249 -69.02 7.28 -31.24
C PHE A 249 -69.43 6.39 -30.04
N LEU A 250 -68.86 6.62 -28.85
CA LEU A 250 -69.25 5.88 -27.65
C LEU A 250 -70.65 6.26 -27.15
N ARG A 251 -71.08 7.51 -27.34
CA ARG A 251 -72.46 7.95 -27.04
C ARG A 251 -73.51 7.47 -28.04
N ILE A 252 -73.18 7.33 -29.33
CA ILE A 252 -74.14 6.82 -30.34
C ILE A 252 -74.43 5.31 -30.17
N LEU A 253 -73.47 4.52 -29.69
CA LEU A 253 -73.67 3.10 -29.40
C LEU A 253 -74.56 2.85 -28.17
N ILE A 254 -74.57 3.76 -27.19
CA ILE A 254 -75.39 3.63 -25.97
C ILE A 254 -76.85 4.03 -26.22
N VAL A 255 -77.14 4.97 -27.13
CA VAL A 255 -78.51 5.41 -27.42
C VAL A 255 -79.28 4.44 -28.33
N ASN A 256 -78.60 3.59 -29.12
CA ASN A 256 -79.24 2.60 -30.00
C ASN A 256 -79.45 1.21 -29.34
N SER A 257 -79.18 1.05 -28.03
CA SER A 257 -79.35 -0.22 -27.29
C SER A 257 -80.38 -0.14 -26.15
N LEU A 258 -81.31 0.84 -26.18
CA LEU A 258 -82.43 0.96 -25.25
C LEU A 258 -83.76 1.01 -26.00
#